data_AF-A0A4S4C3Z5-F1
#
_entry.id   AF-A0A4S4C3Z5-F1
#
_cell.length_a   1.000
_cell.length_b   1.000
_cell.length_c   1.000
_cell.angle_alpha   90.00
_cell.angle_beta   90.00
_cell.angle_gamma   90.00
#
_symmetry.space_group_name_H-M   'P 1'
#
loop_
_entity.id
_entity.type
_entity.pdbx_description
1 polymer ?
#
loop_
_entity_poly.entity_id
_entity_poly.type
_entity_poly.pdbx_seq_one_letter_code
_entity_poly.pdbx_strand_id
1 'polypeptide(L)'
;MFTKWFNHHEYFRYGFFILLIFSFILNSVVLQNHSNFFILYIISVIFLGIGFYNKPAWYLILFTVFVVSCRFFLIRDQEDNLLVTFMIYLISYLLITFISAGFMLNVQKVKDDNLELTTALANALDSRDTYTLHHSENVAKYGVKIAEKLNLSKEECSIIRIGGLLHDIGKIGVPEHILTKPGKLTEDEYNVITTHPTIGYEIIKHVTSFHRNGVLDIVLYHHERYDGKGYPAGLKGEEIPLVARIISVADTFDAMISRRVYREELDLAFTLNEIKKNKGTQFDPEIVDVFLSLFEDEAEGKRNIHVFNLKQ
;
A
#
# COMPACT_ATOMS: atom_id res chain seq x y z
N MET A 1 -9.91 5.71 -13.92
CA MET A 1 -9.29 7.06 -13.80
C MET A 1 -9.51 7.64 -12.40
N PHE A 2 -10.75 7.77 -11.92
CA PHE A 2 -11.05 8.32 -10.59
C PHE A 2 -10.49 7.53 -9.40
N THR A 3 -10.48 6.20 -9.44
CA THR A 3 -9.92 5.36 -8.36
C THR A 3 -8.44 5.62 -8.10
N LYS A 4 -7.64 5.84 -9.15
CA LYS A 4 -6.22 6.23 -9.03
C LYS A 4 -6.06 7.59 -8.37
N TRP A 5 -6.98 8.53 -8.58
CA TRP A 5 -6.91 9.86 -7.97
C TRP A 5 -7.16 9.83 -6.47
N PHE A 6 -8.06 8.99 -5.98
CA PHE A 6 -8.32 8.85 -4.55
C PHE A 6 -7.11 8.37 -3.75
N ASN A 7 -6.18 7.66 -4.38
CA ASN A 7 -4.91 7.27 -3.77
C ASN A 7 -3.84 8.38 -3.84
N HIS A 8 -4.06 9.39 -4.67
CA HIS A 8 -3.15 10.52 -4.91
C HIS A 8 -3.90 11.84 -4.75
N HIS A 9 -4.17 12.22 -3.49
CA HIS A 9 -4.89 13.45 -3.16
C HIS A 9 -4.23 14.72 -3.72
N GLU A 10 -2.94 14.66 -4.06
CA GLU A 10 -2.20 15.72 -4.77
C GLU A 10 -2.83 16.10 -6.12
N TYR A 11 -3.40 15.14 -6.86
CA TYR A 11 -4.09 15.45 -8.12
C TYR A 11 -5.31 16.33 -7.92
N PHE A 12 -6.01 16.18 -6.79
CA PHE A 12 -7.11 17.08 -6.43
C PHE A 12 -6.62 18.47 -6.04
N ARG A 13 -5.39 18.60 -5.48
CA ARG A 13 -4.79 19.92 -5.23
C ARG A 13 -4.49 20.65 -6.53
N TYR A 14 -3.86 19.99 -7.50
CA TYR A 14 -3.62 20.58 -8.82
C TYR A 14 -4.93 20.89 -9.54
N GLY A 15 -5.88 19.96 -9.49
CA GLY A 15 -7.21 20.15 -10.06
C GLY A 15 -7.93 21.35 -9.47
N PHE A 16 -7.84 21.58 -8.16
CA PHE A 16 -8.41 22.77 -7.50
C PHE A 16 -7.89 24.06 -8.12
N PHE A 17 -6.57 24.23 -8.22
CA PHE A 17 -5.99 25.46 -8.77
C PHE A 17 -6.31 25.65 -10.25
N ILE A 18 -6.24 24.57 -11.04
CA ILE A 18 -6.59 24.61 -12.48
C ILE A 18 -8.05 25.01 -12.66
N LEU A 19 -8.96 24.37 -11.93
CA LEU A 19 -10.40 24.67 -12.00
C LEU A 19 -10.70 26.10 -11.56
N LEU A 20 -10.04 26.59 -10.50
CA LEU A 20 -10.25 27.94 -10.00
C LEU A 20 -9.80 29.00 -11.02
N ILE A 21 -8.61 28.85 -11.58
CA ILE A 21 -8.07 29.75 -12.61
C ILE A 21 -8.95 29.71 -13.86
N PHE A 22 -9.31 28.51 -14.31
CA PHE A 22 -10.20 28.34 -15.46
C PHE A 22 -11.57 29.00 -15.23
N SER A 23 -12.16 28.80 -14.05
CA SER A 23 -13.44 29.43 -13.67
C SER A 23 -13.34 30.95 -13.67
N PHE A 24 -12.23 31.49 -13.16
CA PHE A 24 -11.98 32.94 -13.14
C PHE A 24 -11.86 33.51 -14.56
N ILE A 25 -11.04 32.92 -15.42
CA ILE A 25 -10.81 33.38 -16.80
C ILE A 25 -12.10 33.27 -17.62
N LEU A 26 -12.81 32.14 -17.52
CA LEU A 26 -14.03 31.89 -18.29
C LEU A 26 -15.12 32.91 -17.97
N ASN A 27 -15.33 33.21 -16.68
CA ASN A 27 -16.34 34.19 -16.25
C ASN A 27 -15.91 35.65 -16.48
N SER A 28 -14.61 35.96 -16.48
CA SER A 28 -14.12 37.34 -16.68
C SER A 28 -13.98 37.74 -18.16
N VAL A 29 -13.59 36.81 -19.04
CA VAL A 29 -13.22 37.12 -20.43
C VAL A 29 -14.28 36.69 -21.44
N VAL A 30 -14.91 35.53 -21.26
CA VAL A 30 -15.64 34.85 -22.35
C VAL A 30 -17.16 34.99 -22.22
N LEU A 31 -17.71 34.91 -21.01
CA LEU A 31 -19.14 34.66 -20.79
C LEU A 31 -19.76 35.60 -19.76
N GLN A 32 -19.53 36.91 -19.93
CA GLN A 32 -20.17 37.93 -19.10
C GLN A 32 -21.68 37.67 -19.00
N ASN A 33 -22.20 37.55 -17.77
CA ASN A 33 -23.62 37.42 -17.42
C ASN A 33 -24.33 36.07 -17.67
N HIS A 34 -23.63 34.96 -17.93
CA HIS A 34 -24.28 33.62 -17.95
C HIS A 34 -24.20 32.92 -16.59
N SER A 35 -25.34 32.77 -15.92
CA SER A 35 -25.47 32.21 -14.56
C SER A 35 -25.13 30.71 -14.43
N ASN A 36 -25.09 29.94 -15.52
CA ASN A 36 -24.97 28.47 -15.49
C ASN A 36 -23.60 27.94 -15.03
N PHE A 37 -22.58 28.80 -14.88
CA PHE A 37 -21.20 28.36 -14.58
C PHE A 37 -20.87 28.34 -13.07
N PHE A 38 -21.85 28.54 -12.19
CA PHE A 38 -21.68 28.39 -10.74
C PHE A 38 -21.20 26.98 -10.34
N ILE A 39 -21.50 25.97 -11.18
CA ILE A 39 -21.10 24.58 -10.93
C ILE A 39 -19.58 24.40 -10.89
N LEU A 40 -18.81 25.21 -11.62
CA LEU A 40 -17.35 25.12 -11.63
C LEU A 40 -16.75 25.54 -10.27
N TYR A 41 -17.35 26.53 -9.62
CA TYR A 41 -16.95 26.94 -8.26
C TYR A 41 -17.34 25.88 -7.23
N ILE A 42 -18.49 25.21 -7.41
CA ILE A 42 -18.89 24.05 -6.58
C ILE A 42 -17.87 22.91 -6.71
N ILE A 43 -17.49 22.54 -7.94
CA ILE A 43 -16.49 21.50 -8.17
C ILE A 43 -15.13 21.91 -7.58
N SER A 44 -14.78 23.19 -7.67
CA SER A 44 -13.55 23.72 -7.06
C SER A 44 -13.53 23.53 -5.54
N VAL A 45 -14.62 23.83 -4.82
CA VAL A 45 -14.65 23.60 -3.36
C VAL A 45 -14.69 22.12 -2.96
N ILE A 46 -15.25 21.24 -3.80
CA ILE A 46 -15.13 19.78 -3.61
C ILE A 46 -13.66 19.34 -3.71
N PHE A 47 -12.94 19.82 -4.74
CA PHE A 47 -11.52 19.52 -4.93
C PHE A 47 -10.65 20.11 -3.82
N LEU A 48 -10.98 21.30 -3.32
CA LEU A 48 -10.35 21.89 -2.14
C LEU A 48 -10.50 20.98 -0.92
N GLY A 49 -11.74 20.54 -0.62
CA GLY A 49 -12.01 19.66 0.51
C GLY A 49 -11.28 18.32 0.40
N ILE A 50 -11.33 17.68 -0.77
CA ILE A 50 -10.66 16.40 -1.01
C ILE A 50 -9.13 16.54 -0.99
N GLY A 51 -8.57 17.53 -1.68
CA GLY A 51 -7.11 17.65 -1.86
C GLY A 51 -6.37 18.13 -0.62
N PHE A 52 -7.05 18.88 0.25
CA PHE A 52 -6.49 19.50 1.45
C PHE A 52 -7.15 19.02 2.74
N TYR A 53 -7.76 17.84 2.74
CA TYR A 53 -8.41 17.22 3.91
C TYR A 53 -7.50 17.12 5.14
N ASN A 54 -6.18 17.03 4.93
CA ASN A 54 -5.15 16.93 5.97
C ASN A 54 -4.63 18.29 6.47
N LYS A 55 -5.19 19.41 5.99
CA LYS A 55 -4.82 20.76 6.43
C LYS A 55 -5.75 21.23 7.57
N PRO A 56 -5.29 22.17 8.41
CA PRO A 56 -6.11 22.69 9.49
C PRO A 56 -7.36 23.41 8.95
N ALA A 57 -8.46 23.40 9.72
CA ALA A 57 -9.76 23.93 9.28
C ALA A 57 -9.70 25.39 8.79
N TRP A 58 -8.86 26.23 9.40
CA TRP A 58 -8.70 27.63 8.97
C TRP A 58 -8.19 27.75 7.53
N TYR A 59 -7.37 26.80 7.07
CA TYR A 59 -6.86 26.77 5.70
C TYR A 59 -8.00 26.55 4.72
N LEU A 60 -8.87 25.58 5.01
CA LEU A 60 -10.05 25.29 4.18
C LEU A 60 -11.00 26.48 4.17
N ILE A 61 -11.29 27.06 5.34
CA ILE A 61 -12.17 28.24 5.45
C ILE A 61 -11.64 29.41 4.62
N LEU A 62 -10.35 29.73 4.73
CA LEU A 62 -9.72 30.82 3.99
C LEU A 62 -9.90 30.66 2.48
N PHE A 63 -9.58 29.49 1.94
CA PHE A 63 -9.71 29.23 0.51
C PHE A 63 -11.18 29.15 0.06
N THR A 64 -12.08 28.61 0.87
CA THR A 64 -13.52 28.61 0.54
C THR A 64 -14.07 30.04 0.49
N VAL A 65 -13.72 30.90 1.45
CA VAL A 65 -14.09 32.33 1.43
C VAL A 65 -13.57 32.99 0.14
N PHE A 66 -12.31 32.73 -0.23
CA PHE A 66 -11.75 33.25 -1.48
C PHE A 66 -12.52 32.81 -2.73
N VAL A 67 -12.90 31.53 -2.82
CA VAL A 67 -13.69 30.99 -3.93
C VAL A 67 -15.09 31.63 -3.97
N VAL A 68 -15.73 31.78 -2.82
CA VAL A 68 -17.05 32.41 -2.70
C VAL A 68 -16.98 33.89 -3.10
N SER A 69 -15.95 34.63 -2.67
CA SER A 69 -15.73 36.01 -3.09
C SER A 69 -15.54 36.12 -4.60
N CYS A 70 -14.71 35.25 -5.20
CA CYS A 70 -14.54 35.22 -6.66
C CYS A 70 -15.87 34.99 -7.38
N ARG A 71 -16.65 34.00 -6.94
CA ARG A 71 -17.98 33.69 -7.50
C ARG A 71 -18.92 34.89 -7.36
N PHE A 72 -18.99 35.49 -6.19
CA PHE A 72 -19.91 36.58 -5.87
C PHE A 72 -19.64 37.85 -6.70
N PHE A 73 -18.37 38.20 -6.92
CA PHE A 73 -18.02 39.38 -7.72
C PHE A 73 -18.11 39.16 -9.24
N LEU A 74 -17.87 37.92 -9.71
CA LEU A 74 -17.85 37.62 -11.15
C LEU A 74 -19.21 37.20 -11.71
N ILE A 75 -20.07 36.58 -10.89
CA ILE A 75 -21.42 36.18 -11.27
C ILE A 75 -22.39 37.14 -10.59
N ARG A 76 -22.96 38.07 -11.36
CA ARG A 76 -23.91 39.04 -10.84
C ARG A 76 -25.30 38.43 -10.73
N ASP A 77 -25.69 38.09 -9.52
CA ASP A 77 -27.06 37.67 -9.21
C ASP A 77 -27.98 38.90 -9.14
N GLN A 78 -29.22 38.79 -9.66
CA GLN A 78 -30.24 39.85 -9.65
C GLN A 78 -31.06 39.88 -8.35
N GLU A 79 -30.53 39.36 -7.24
CA GLU A 79 -31.24 39.31 -5.96
C GLU A 79 -31.18 40.64 -5.20
N ASP A 80 -32.29 40.98 -4.52
CA ASP A 80 -32.47 42.27 -3.83
C ASP A 80 -31.58 42.43 -2.57
N ASN A 81 -31.08 41.33 -1.98
CA ASN A 81 -30.30 41.37 -0.74
C ASN A 81 -28.93 40.67 -0.85
N LEU A 82 -27.97 41.42 -1.40
CA LEU A 82 -26.57 41.01 -1.61
C LEU A 82 -25.91 40.33 -0.41
N LEU A 83 -26.14 40.81 0.82
CA LEU A 83 -25.51 40.25 2.01
C LEU A 83 -26.08 38.87 2.36
N VAL A 84 -27.39 38.69 2.23
CA VAL A 84 -28.05 37.39 2.46
C VAL A 84 -27.58 36.37 1.44
N THR A 85 -27.54 36.75 0.16
CA THR A 85 -27.06 35.89 -0.94
C THR A 85 -25.61 35.45 -0.71
N PHE A 86 -24.72 36.38 -0.33
CA PHE A 86 -23.32 36.05 0.00
C PHE A 86 -23.23 35.05 1.15
N MET A 87 -24.00 35.26 2.24
CA MET A 87 -23.99 34.36 3.39
C MET A 87 -24.50 32.96 3.05
N ILE A 88 -25.52 32.85 2.20
CA ILE A 88 -26.03 31.56 1.71
C ILE A 88 -24.93 30.80 0.94
N TYR A 89 -24.20 31.47 0.05
CA TYR A 89 -23.08 30.85 -0.68
C TYR A 89 -21.93 30.49 0.24
N LEU A 90 -21.58 31.35 1.18
CA LEU A 90 -20.51 31.06 2.15
C LEU A 90 -20.84 29.80 2.96
N ILE A 91 -22.04 29.72 3.53
CA ILE A 91 -22.47 28.57 4.35
C ILE A 91 -22.52 27.30 3.50
N SER A 92 -23.15 27.35 2.32
CA SER A 92 -23.27 26.17 1.45
C SER A 92 -21.92 25.66 0.96
N TYR A 93 -20.99 26.55 0.60
CA TYR A 93 -19.68 26.16 0.07
C TYR A 93 -18.77 25.66 1.19
N LEU A 94 -18.85 26.23 2.39
CA LEU A 94 -18.18 25.69 3.58
C LEU A 94 -18.68 24.29 3.89
N LEU A 95 -20.00 24.07 3.88
CA LEU A 95 -20.58 22.75 4.10
C LEU A 95 -20.05 21.73 3.09
N ILE A 96 -20.03 22.07 1.80
CA ILE A 96 -19.50 21.20 0.73
C ILE A 96 -18.01 20.91 0.96
N THR A 97 -17.21 21.93 1.30
CA THR A 97 -15.77 21.78 1.55
C THR A 97 -15.52 20.82 2.72
N PHE A 98 -16.22 21.01 3.83
CA PHE A 98 -16.06 20.18 5.03
C PHE A 98 -16.61 18.77 4.87
N ILE A 99 -17.73 18.57 4.16
CA ILE A 99 -18.22 17.24 3.81
C ILE A 99 -17.19 16.50 2.95
N SER A 100 -16.63 17.18 1.94
CA SER A 100 -15.63 16.60 1.04
C SER A 100 -14.34 16.24 1.77
N ALA A 101 -13.89 17.09 2.69
CA ALA A 101 -12.74 16.82 3.57
C ALA A 101 -13.02 15.66 4.54
N GLY A 102 -14.19 15.67 5.20
CA GLY A 102 -14.62 14.61 6.11
C GLY A 102 -14.75 13.25 5.43
N PHE A 103 -15.27 13.22 4.20
CA PHE A 103 -15.30 12.02 3.37
C PHE A 103 -13.88 11.46 3.14
N MET A 104 -12.94 12.32 2.76
CA MET A 104 -11.55 11.88 2.53
C MET A 104 -10.87 11.39 3.81
N LEU A 105 -11.08 12.08 4.95
CA LEU A 105 -10.61 11.63 6.26
C LEU A 105 -11.14 10.22 6.58
N ASN A 106 -12.43 9.98 6.37
CA ASN A 106 -13.03 8.66 6.60
C ASN A 106 -12.46 7.60 5.65
N VAL A 107 -12.23 7.93 4.38
CA VAL A 107 -11.60 7.00 3.41
C VAL A 107 -10.19 6.61 3.85
N GLN A 108 -9.39 7.56 4.35
CA GLN A 108 -8.05 7.25 4.85
C GLN A 108 -8.11 6.45 6.14
N LYS A 109 -8.99 6.83 7.08
CA LYS A 109 -9.18 6.09 8.33
C LYS A 109 -9.55 4.63 8.08
N VAL A 110 -10.50 4.36 7.18
CA VAL A 110 -10.89 2.97 6.84
C VAL A 110 -9.71 2.19 6.24
N LYS A 111 -8.83 2.84 5.47
CA LYS A 111 -7.63 2.18 4.94
C LYS A 111 -6.64 1.84 6.04
N ASP A 112 -6.40 2.76 6.97
CA ASP A 112 -5.50 2.57 8.09
C ASP A 112 -6.04 1.48 9.03
N ASP A 113 -7.33 1.55 9.41
CA ASP A 113 -8.01 0.55 10.24
C ASP A 113 -7.94 -0.85 9.60
N ASN A 114 -8.10 -0.96 8.27
CA ASN A 114 -7.98 -2.23 7.55
C ASN A 114 -6.55 -2.80 7.60
N LEU A 115 -5.54 -1.93 7.50
CA LEU A 115 -4.14 -2.35 7.57
C LEU A 115 -3.78 -2.78 8.99
N GLU A 116 -4.24 -2.05 10.01
CA GLU A 116 -4.07 -2.41 11.42
C GLU A 116 -4.74 -3.73 11.74
N LEU A 117 -5.97 -3.96 11.27
CA LEU A 117 -6.67 -5.23 11.42
C LEU A 117 -5.94 -6.38 10.73
N THR A 118 -5.45 -6.17 9.50
CA THR A 118 -4.65 -7.17 8.76
C THR A 118 -3.38 -7.52 9.53
N THR A 119 -2.71 -6.52 10.09
CA THR A 119 -1.49 -6.70 10.90
C THR A 119 -1.80 -7.45 12.20
N ALA A 120 -2.89 -7.11 12.88
CA ALA A 120 -3.32 -7.81 14.08
C ALA A 120 -3.66 -9.29 13.82
N LEU A 121 -4.29 -9.60 12.67
CA LEU A 121 -4.55 -10.98 12.25
C LEU A 121 -3.24 -11.74 11.96
N ALA A 122 -2.29 -11.10 11.26
CA ALA A 122 -0.98 -11.68 11.01
C ALA A 122 -0.25 -11.98 12.33
N ASN A 123 -0.20 -11.02 13.25
CA ASN A 123 0.44 -11.19 14.56
C ASN A 123 -0.23 -12.27 15.42
N ALA A 124 -1.56 -12.39 15.35
CA ALA A 124 -2.28 -13.47 16.03
C ALA A 124 -1.88 -14.85 15.47
N LEU A 125 -1.63 -14.95 14.16
CA LEU A 125 -1.15 -16.17 13.53
C LEU A 125 0.29 -16.49 13.91
N ASP A 126 1.18 -15.50 13.79
CA ASP A 126 2.59 -15.61 14.15
C ASP A 126 2.75 -16.05 15.62
N SER A 127 1.84 -15.64 16.51
CA SER A 127 1.85 -16.06 17.92
C SER A 127 1.67 -17.57 18.16
N ARG A 128 1.11 -18.31 17.19
CA ARG A 128 0.98 -19.77 17.25
C ARG A 128 2.27 -20.48 16.82
N ASP A 129 3.09 -19.83 16.01
CA ASP A 129 4.37 -20.37 15.56
C ASP A 129 5.48 -19.82 16.47
N THR A 130 6.03 -20.70 17.32
CA THR A 130 6.98 -20.39 18.39
C THR A 130 8.23 -19.63 17.94
N TYR A 131 8.47 -19.49 16.64
CA TYR A 131 9.65 -18.87 16.04
C TYR A 131 9.42 -17.52 15.36
N THR A 132 8.20 -16.96 15.33
CA THR A 132 7.82 -15.95 14.31
C THR A 132 7.31 -14.59 14.80
N LEU A 133 7.64 -14.15 16.02
CA LEU A 133 7.19 -12.83 16.50
C LEU A 133 7.60 -11.68 15.53
N HIS A 134 6.62 -11.06 14.87
CA HIS A 134 6.76 -10.04 13.82
C HIS A 134 7.36 -10.52 12.49
N HIS A 135 7.38 -11.82 12.21
CA HIS A 135 7.88 -12.39 10.95
C HIS A 135 7.11 -11.81 9.76
N SER A 136 5.77 -11.88 9.80
CA SER A 136 4.92 -11.41 8.71
C SER A 136 5.09 -9.91 8.45
N GLU A 137 5.31 -9.11 9.51
CA GLU A 137 5.62 -7.68 9.39
C GLU A 137 6.99 -7.42 8.74
N ASN A 138 8.01 -8.20 9.11
CA ASN A 138 9.34 -8.09 8.52
C ASN A 138 9.33 -8.49 7.04
N VAL A 139 8.67 -9.59 6.69
CA VAL A 139 8.52 -10.03 5.30
C VAL A 139 7.83 -8.95 4.47
N ALA A 140 6.74 -8.38 4.97
CA ALA A 140 6.06 -7.25 4.32
C ALA A 140 6.99 -6.04 4.15
N LYS A 141 7.76 -5.69 5.18
CA LYS A 141 8.73 -4.58 5.16
C LYS A 141 9.82 -4.82 4.11
N TYR A 142 10.40 -6.02 4.07
CA TYR A 142 11.46 -6.38 3.13
C TYR A 142 10.96 -6.40 1.70
N GLY A 143 9.79 -7.02 1.46
CA GLY A 143 9.13 -7.02 0.16
C GLY A 143 8.88 -5.60 -0.37
N VAL A 144 8.39 -4.68 0.48
CA VAL A 144 8.17 -3.29 0.08
C VAL A 144 9.47 -2.60 -0.34
N LYS A 145 10.59 -2.81 0.38
CA LYS A 145 11.87 -2.20 -0.01
C LYS A 145 12.38 -2.71 -1.36
N ILE A 146 12.22 -4.01 -1.62
CA ILE A 146 12.56 -4.61 -2.90
C ILE A 146 11.69 -3.98 -4.01
N ALA A 147 10.39 -3.87 -3.76
CA ALA A 147 9.43 -3.27 -4.69
C ALA A 147 9.74 -1.80 -5.02
N GLU A 148 10.09 -1.01 -4.00
CA GLU A 148 10.49 0.39 -4.17
C GLU A 148 11.75 0.51 -5.01
N LYS A 149 12.75 -0.36 -4.79
CA LYS A 149 13.99 -0.37 -5.58
C LYS A 149 13.78 -0.86 -7.02
N LEU A 150 12.76 -1.69 -7.26
CA LEU A 150 12.26 -2.04 -8.60
C LEU A 150 11.44 -0.92 -9.27
N ASN A 151 11.24 0.23 -8.61
CA ASN A 151 10.39 1.33 -9.07
C ASN A 151 8.92 0.94 -9.28
N LEU A 152 8.41 -0.03 -8.51
CA LEU A 152 6.99 -0.37 -8.51
C LEU A 152 6.17 0.79 -7.93
N SER A 153 4.93 0.92 -8.40
CA SER A 153 4.02 1.95 -7.95
C SER A 153 3.67 1.80 -6.46
N LYS A 154 3.18 2.88 -5.83
CA LYS A 154 2.69 2.83 -4.44
C LYS A 154 1.57 1.81 -4.24
N GLU A 155 0.77 1.59 -5.28
CA GLU A 155 -0.31 0.60 -5.27
C GLU A 155 0.26 -0.83 -5.21
N GLU A 156 1.26 -1.13 -6.05
CA GLU A 156 1.99 -2.42 -6.04
C GLU A 156 2.75 -2.64 -4.72
N CYS A 157 3.38 -1.60 -4.16
CA CYS A 157 4.00 -1.69 -2.85
C CYS A 157 2.96 -2.00 -1.76
N SER A 158 1.77 -1.40 -1.82
CA SER A 158 0.67 -1.71 -0.89
C SER A 158 0.17 -3.14 -1.02
N ILE A 159 0.11 -3.68 -2.25
CA ILE A 159 -0.21 -5.10 -2.50
C ILE A 159 0.83 -6.00 -1.84
N ILE A 160 2.12 -5.72 -2.05
CA ILE A 160 3.22 -6.50 -1.47
C ILE A 160 3.21 -6.41 0.06
N ARG A 161 2.88 -5.24 0.63
CA ARG A 161 2.72 -5.10 2.08
C ARG A 161 1.60 -5.99 2.63
N ILE A 162 0.42 -5.94 2.02
CA ILE A 162 -0.74 -6.74 2.47
C ILE A 162 -0.50 -8.23 2.25
N GLY A 163 0.03 -8.60 1.08
CA GLY A 163 0.33 -10.00 0.78
C GLY A 163 1.45 -10.56 1.64
N GLY A 164 2.49 -9.77 1.95
CA GLY A 164 3.53 -10.17 2.91
C GLY A 164 2.99 -10.39 4.32
N LEU A 165 2.04 -9.57 4.78
CA LEU A 165 1.37 -9.80 6.08
C LEU A 165 0.50 -11.08 6.08
N LEU A 166 -0.06 -11.46 4.93
CA LEU A 166 -1.03 -12.55 4.82
C LEU A 166 -0.47 -13.82 4.19
N HIS A 167 0.80 -13.86 3.76
CA HIS A 167 1.36 -14.96 2.97
C HIS A 167 1.15 -16.31 3.66
N ASP A 168 1.30 -16.33 4.98
CA ASP A 168 1.19 -17.49 5.84
C ASP A 168 -0.20 -17.69 6.47
N ILE A 169 -1.23 -16.94 6.06
CA ILE A 169 -2.58 -16.99 6.68
C ILE A 169 -3.18 -18.40 6.72
N GLY A 170 -2.80 -19.25 5.77
CA GLY A 170 -3.25 -20.64 5.72
C GLY A 170 -2.66 -21.56 6.77
N LYS A 171 -1.61 -21.17 7.49
CA LYS A 171 -1.07 -21.94 8.64
C LYS A 171 -2.12 -22.18 9.71
N ILE A 172 -3.21 -21.39 9.75
CA ILE A 172 -4.35 -21.64 10.63
C ILE A 172 -4.95 -23.05 10.46
N GLY A 173 -4.92 -23.59 9.24
CA GLY A 173 -5.43 -24.91 8.91
C GLY A 173 -4.44 -26.05 9.13
N VAL A 174 -3.20 -25.75 9.54
CA VAL A 174 -2.18 -26.76 9.81
C VAL A 174 -2.23 -27.16 11.30
N PRO A 175 -2.20 -28.47 11.62
CA PRO A 175 -2.17 -28.93 13.00
C PRO A 175 -0.97 -28.40 13.80
N GLU A 176 -1.22 -27.99 15.03
CA GLU A 176 -0.22 -27.41 15.94
C GLU A 176 1.01 -28.30 16.14
N HIS A 177 0.81 -29.62 16.26
CA HIS A 177 1.88 -30.59 16.47
C HIS A 177 2.81 -30.75 15.26
N ILE A 178 2.37 -30.32 14.06
CA ILE A 178 3.21 -30.26 12.85
C ILE A 178 3.98 -28.94 12.81
N LEU A 179 3.28 -27.81 13.05
CA LEU A 179 3.89 -26.47 13.05
C LEU A 179 5.00 -26.34 14.10
N THR A 180 4.78 -26.87 15.29
CA THR A 180 5.70 -26.74 16.43
C THR A 180 6.67 -27.92 16.58
N LYS A 181 6.69 -28.85 15.61
CA LYS A 181 7.48 -30.08 15.71
C LYS A 181 8.98 -29.78 15.82
N PRO A 182 9.67 -30.26 16.87
CA PRO A 182 11.12 -30.14 16.93
C PRO A 182 11.76 -31.16 15.95
N GLY A 183 12.50 -30.66 14.96
CA GLY A 183 13.26 -31.48 14.02
C GLY A 183 12.67 -31.55 12.62
N LYS A 184 12.99 -32.61 11.88
CA LYS A 184 12.52 -32.78 10.49
C LYS A 184 11.08 -33.31 10.48
N LEU A 185 10.29 -32.78 9.55
CA LEU A 185 8.97 -33.32 9.23
C LEU A 185 9.10 -34.67 8.52
N THR A 186 8.14 -35.56 8.73
CA THR A 186 7.94 -36.74 7.88
C THR A 186 7.39 -36.31 6.52
N GLU A 187 7.38 -37.21 5.53
CA GLU A 187 6.78 -36.92 4.22
C GLU A 187 5.30 -36.55 4.34
N ASP A 188 4.53 -37.25 5.17
CA ASP A 188 3.11 -36.95 5.40
C ASP A 188 2.92 -35.58 6.06
N GLU A 189 3.72 -35.25 7.06
CA GLU A 189 3.66 -33.94 7.73
C GLU A 189 4.07 -32.80 6.78
N TYR A 190 5.06 -33.05 5.92
CA TYR A 190 5.47 -32.12 4.87
C TYR A 190 4.34 -31.90 3.85
N ASN A 191 3.68 -32.98 3.41
CA ASN A 191 2.53 -32.87 2.52
C ASN A 191 1.41 -32.03 3.16
N VAL A 192 1.18 -32.15 4.47
CA VAL A 192 0.21 -31.31 5.19
C VAL A 192 0.66 -29.85 5.25
N ILE A 193 1.91 -29.54 5.62
CA ILE A 193 2.35 -28.14 5.75
C ILE A 193 2.35 -27.41 4.41
N THR A 194 2.67 -28.09 3.31
CA THR A 194 2.66 -27.51 1.95
C THR A 194 1.27 -27.13 1.45
N THR A 195 0.19 -27.50 2.15
CA THR A 195 -1.18 -27.08 1.81
C THR A 195 -1.53 -25.65 2.24
N HIS A 196 -0.74 -25.04 3.14
CA HIS A 196 -1.06 -23.71 3.68
C HIS A 196 -1.21 -22.60 2.62
N PRO A 197 -0.48 -22.57 1.47
CA PRO A 197 -0.73 -21.54 0.47
C PRO A 197 -2.14 -21.66 -0.13
N THR A 198 -2.59 -22.90 -0.38
CA THR A 198 -3.94 -23.18 -0.90
C THR A 198 -5.02 -22.88 0.14
N ILE A 199 -4.81 -23.28 1.39
CA ILE A 199 -5.74 -22.94 2.50
C ILE A 199 -5.83 -21.43 2.66
N GLY A 200 -4.68 -20.73 2.61
CA GLY A 200 -4.60 -19.29 2.73
C GLY A 200 -5.38 -18.59 1.63
N TYR A 201 -5.16 -19.00 0.38
CA TYR A 201 -5.94 -18.53 -0.77
C TYR A 201 -7.45 -18.74 -0.56
N GLU A 202 -7.87 -19.93 -0.13
CA GLU A 202 -9.28 -20.25 0.11
C GLU A 202 -9.91 -19.39 1.21
N ILE A 203 -9.14 -18.99 2.22
CA ILE A 203 -9.61 -18.08 3.29
C ILE A 203 -9.82 -16.66 2.73
N ILE A 204 -8.82 -16.12 2.01
CA ILE A 204 -8.82 -14.69 1.65
C ILE A 204 -9.44 -14.38 0.28
N LYS A 205 -9.72 -15.39 -0.56
CA LYS A 205 -10.34 -15.20 -1.88
C LYS A 205 -11.70 -14.52 -1.83
N HIS A 206 -12.37 -14.46 -0.69
CA HIS A 206 -13.66 -13.78 -0.57
C HIS A 206 -13.54 -12.25 -0.50
N VAL A 207 -12.33 -11.73 -0.30
CA VAL A 207 -12.07 -10.29 -0.29
C VAL A 207 -12.03 -9.78 -1.73
N THR A 208 -13.10 -9.10 -2.16
CA THR A 208 -13.30 -8.72 -3.58
C THR A 208 -12.15 -7.90 -4.15
N SER A 209 -11.51 -7.04 -3.34
CA SER A 209 -10.37 -6.22 -3.77
C SER A 209 -9.12 -7.04 -4.11
N PHE A 210 -8.98 -8.26 -3.58
CA PHE A 210 -7.78 -9.09 -3.78
C PHE A 210 -7.77 -9.83 -5.12
N HIS A 211 -8.93 -10.06 -5.75
CA HIS A 211 -9.02 -10.77 -7.03
C HIS A 211 -8.30 -10.10 -8.20
N ARG A 212 -7.96 -8.81 -8.09
CA ARG A 212 -7.46 -8.01 -9.22
C ARG A 212 -6.13 -7.32 -8.93
N ASN A 213 -5.55 -7.55 -7.75
CA ASN A 213 -4.42 -6.77 -7.28
C ASN A 213 -3.16 -7.62 -7.02
N GLY A 214 -3.24 -8.95 -7.02
CA GLY A 214 -2.08 -9.84 -6.81
C GLY A 214 -1.83 -10.29 -5.36
N VAL A 215 -2.65 -9.89 -4.39
CA VAL A 215 -2.54 -10.38 -3.01
C VAL A 215 -2.79 -11.89 -2.95
N LEU A 216 -3.78 -12.39 -3.69
CA LEU A 216 -4.07 -13.83 -3.76
C LEU A 216 -2.89 -14.62 -4.34
N ASP A 217 -2.20 -14.05 -5.33
CA ASP A 217 -1.05 -14.67 -5.97
C ASP A 217 0.14 -14.78 -5.01
N ILE A 218 0.36 -13.76 -4.16
CA ILE A 218 1.38 -13.83 -3.11
C ILE A 218 1.08 -15.01 -2.18
N VAL A 219 -0.12 -15.07 -1.61
CA VAL A 219 -0.50 -16.12 -0.66
C VAL A 219 -0.40 -17.51 -1.29
N LEU A 220 -0.81 -17.65 -2.55
CA LEU A 220 -0.84 -18.95 -3.22
C LEU A 220 0.54 -19.41 -3.72
N TYR A 221 1.41 -18.48 -4.16
CA TYR A 221 2.62 -18.82 -4.91
C TYR A 221 3.94 -18.37 -4.27
N HIS A 222 3.97 -17.84 -3.05
CA HIS A 222 5.23 -17.41 -2.39
C HIS A 222 6.24 -18.54 -2.16
N HIS A 223 5.80 -19.81 -2.21
CA HIS A 223 6.66 -20.99 -2.17
C HIS A 223 6.94 -21.63 -3.54
N GLU A 224 6.50 -21.00 -4.63
CA GLU A 224 6.98 -21.36 -5.96
C GLU A 224 8.46 -21.03 -6.10
N ARG A 225 9.17 -21.87 -6.84
CA ARG A 225 10.62 -21.74 -7.06
C ARG A 225 10.89 -21.41 -8.51
N TYR A 226 11.85 -20.52 -8.77
CA TYR A 226 12.18 -20.10 -10.13
C TYR A 226 12.56 -21.28 -11.06
N ASP A 227 13.09 -22.38 -10.50
CA ASP A 227 13.42 -23.63 -11.20
C ASP A 227 12.24 -24.57 -11.48
N GLY A 228 11.04 -24.26 -11.00
CA GLY A 228 9.82 -25.07 -11.15
C GLY A 228 9.69 -26.23 -10.15
N LYS A 229 10.53 -26.27 -9.11
CA LYS A 229 10.47 -27.30 -8.05
C LYS A 229 9.68 -26.86 -6.81
N GLY A 230 8.99 -25.73 -6.91
CA GLY A 230 8.16 -25.18 -5.85
C GLY A 230 6.78 -25.83 -5.79
N TYR A 231 5.92 -25.23 -4.97
CA TYR A 231 4.54 -25.66 -4.77
C TYR A 231 3.65 -24.43 -4.59
N PRO A 232 2.33 -24.53 -4.81
CA PRO A 232 1.54 -25.74 -5.10
C PRO A 232 1.41 -26.13 -6.58
N ALA A 233 1.70 -25.23 -7.52
CA ALA A 233 1.47 -25.42 -8.96
C ALA A 233 2.73 -25.80 -9.75
N GLY A 234 3.92 -25.62 -9.18
CA GLY A 234 5.19 -25.93 -9.85
C GLY A 234 5.50 -24.96 -11.00
N LEU A 235 5.07 -23.71 -10.86
CA LEU A 235 5.30 -22.64 -11.83
C LEU A 235 6.79 -22.38 -12.00
N LYS A 236 7.23 -22.06 -13.22
CA LYS A 236 8.64 -21.87 -13.52
C LYS A 236 8.95 -20.47 -14.04
N GLY A 237 10.05 -19.90 -13.55
CA GLY A 237 10.55 -18.62 -14.01
C GLY A 237 9.51 -17.49 -13.84
N GLU A 238 9.21 -16.80 -14.93
CA GLU A 238 8.28 -15.67 -14.96
C GLU A 238 6.80 -16.08 -14.98
N GLU A 239 6.48 -17.37 -15.07
CA GLU A 239 5.10 -17.86 -14.82
C GLU A 239 4.67 -17.57 -13.37
N ILE A 240 5.64 -17.46 -12.46
CA ILE A 240 5.41 -17.04 -11.08
C ILE A 240 5.14 -15.53 -11.07
N PRO A 241 4.00 -15.07 -10.52
CA PRO A 241 3.70 -13.65 -10.41
C PRO A 241 4.83 -12.87 -9.74
N LEU A 242 5.20 -11.71 -10.29
CA LEU A 242 6.32 -10.89 -9.80
C LEU A 242 6.22 -10.63 -8.28
N VAL A 243 5.02 -10.31 -7.81
CA VAL A 243 4.75 -10.06 -6.39
C VAL A 243 5.06 -11.25 -5.49
N ALA A 244 4.80 -12.48 -5.96
CA ALA A 244 5.12 -13.71 -5.22
C ALA A 244 6.64 -13.99 -5.24
N ARG A 245 7.31 -13.74 -6.38
CA ARG A 245 8.78 -13.85 -6.46
C ARG A 245 9.50 -12.88 -5.50
N ILE A 246 8.97 -11.66 -5.34
CA ILE A 246 9.49 -10.67 -4.36
C ILE A 246 9.34 -11.21 -2.93
N ILE A 247 8.14 -11.68 -2.59
CA ILE A 247 7.85 -12.18 -1.23
C ILE A 247 8.64 -13.44 -0.91
N SER A 248 8.89 -14.34 -1.86
CA SER A 248 9.72 -15.54 -1.66
C SER A 248 11.14 -15.22 -1.17
N VAL A 249 11.76 -14.16 -1.72
CA VAL A 249 13.08 -13.68 -1.28
C VAL A 249 12.99 -13.06 0.11
N ALA A 250 11.98 -12.21 0.35
CA ALA A 250 11.76 -11.54 1.63
C ALA A 250 11.50 -12.53 2.78
N ASP A 251 10.64 -13.52 2.55
CA ASP A 251 10.32 -14.60 3.48
C ASP A 251 11.56 -15.42 3.83
N THR A 252 12.31 -15.89 2.82
CA THR A 252 13.52 -16.68 3.09
C THR A 252 14.56 -15.87 3.86
N PHE A 253 14.73 -14.59 3.52
CA PHE A 253 15.64 -13.71 4.26
C PHE A 253 15.24 -13.57 5.73
N ASP A 254 13.95 -13.28 6.00
CA ASP A 254 13.48 -13.16 7.39
C ASP A 254 13.63 -14.49 8.14
N ALA A 255 13.18 -15.61 7.56
CA ALA A 255 13.28 -16.92 8.19
C ALA A 255 14.74 -17.29 8.53
N MET A 256 15.71 -16.89 7.71
CA MET A 256 17.13 -17.14 7.96
C MET A 256 17.73 -16.22 9.02
N ILE A 257 17.35 -14.94 9.05
CA ILE A 257 17.91 -13.97 10.01
C ILE A 257 17.23 -14.08 11.37
N SER A 258 15.90 -14.26 11.41
CA SER A 258 15.07 -14.37 12.63
C SER A 258 15.42 -15.60 13.48
N ARG A 259 15.74 -16.73 12.84
CA ARG A 259 16.26 -17.93 13.54
C ARG A 259 17.64 -17.74 14.17
N ARG A 260 18.35 -16.67 13.80
CA ARG A 260 19.75 -16.43 14.15
C ARG A 260 19.97 -15.14 14.93
N VAL A 261 18.91 -14.46 15.37
CA VAL A 261 18.91 -13.14 16.06
C VAL A 261 19.87 -13.05 17.26
N TYR A 262 20.35 -14.17 17.80
CA TYR A 262 21.36 -14.20 18.86
C TYR A 262 22.82 -14.26 18.39
N ARG A 263 23.13 -14.08 17.10
CA ARG A 263 24.48 -14.26 16.55
C ARG A 263 24.88 -13.13 15.58
N GLU A 264 26.18 -12.83 15.61
CA GLU A 264 26.86 -11.60 15.14
C GLU A 264 26.78 -11.33 13.62
N GLU A 265 27.48 -10.29 13.13
CA GLU A 265 27.56 -9.85 11.71
C GLU A 265 27.86 -10.98 10.68
N LEU A 266 28.44 -12.09 11.14
CA LEU A 266 28.66 -13.32 10.37
C LEU A 266 27.35 -13.89 9.80
N ASP A 267 26.21 -13.75 10.50
CA ASP A 267 24.94 -14.35 10.08
C ASP A 267 24.24 -13.57 8.98
N LEU A 268 24.42 -12.25 8.91
CA LEU A 268 23.95 -11.47 7.78
C LEU A 268 24.75 -11.81 6.52
N ALA A 269 26.08 -11.81 6.62
CA ALA A 269 26.95 -12.14 5.49
C ALA A 269 26.67 -13.55 4.94
N PHE A 270 26.48 -14.52 5.84
CA PHE A 270 26.08 -15.88 5.47
C PHE A 270 24.74 -15.89 4.75
N THR A 271 23.73 -15.23 5.31
CA THR A 271 22.37 -15.21 4.75
C THR A 271 22.34 -14.59 3.35
N LEU A 272 23.00 -13.45 3.16
CA LEU A 272 23.11 -12.81 1.85
C LEU A 272 23.82 -13.72 0.83
N ASN A 273 24.88 -14.42 1.24
CA ASN A 273 25.58 -15.35 0.38
C ASN A 273 24.71 -16.58 0.03
N GLU A 274 23.90 -17.06 0.96
CA GLU A 274 23.00 -18.19 0.70
C GLU A 274 21.87 -17.83 -0.27
N ILE A 275 21.29 -16.63 -0.14
CA ILE A 275 20.34 -16.09 -1.12
C ILE A 275 21.01 -15.97 -2.49
N LYS A 276 22.24 -15.44 -2.54
CA LYS A 276 23.03 -15.32 -3.78
C LYS A 276 23.31 -16.68 -4.46
N LYS A 277 23.61 -17.73 -3.69
CA LYS A 277 23.83 -19.09 -4.24
C LYS A 277 22.58 -19.69 -4.85
N ASN A 278 21.40 -19.34 -4.34
CA ASN A 278 20.11 -19.84 -4.80
C ASN A 278 19.48 -18.96 -5.90
N LYS A 279 20.24 -17.99 -6.42
CA LYS A 279 19.88 -17.15 -7.57
C LYS A 279 19.69 -18.01 -8.83
N GLY A 280 18.55 -17.85 -9.51
CA GLY A 280 18.20 -18.60 -10.72
C GLY A 280 17.74 -20.04 -10.48
N THR A 281 17.73 -20.50 -9.22
CA THR A 281 17.16 -21.79 -8.82
C THR A 281 15.93 -21.58 -7.95
N GLN A 282 16.11 -21.22 -6.69
CA GLN A 282 14.97 -20.89 -5.82
C GLN A 282 14.40 -19.53 -6.18
N PHE A 283 15.28 -18.55 -6.41
CA PHE A 283 14.90 -17.15 -6.52
C PHE A 283 15.10 -16.61 -7.92
N ASP A 284 14.28 -15.61 -8.24
CA ASP A 284 14.45 -14.81 -9.44
C ASP A 284 15.81 -14.09 -9.45
N PRO A 285 16.60 -14.21 -10.53
CA PRO A 285 17.87 -13.52 -10.68
C PRO A 285 17.82 -12.00 -10.49
N GLU A 286 16.86 -11.32 -11.10
CA GLU A 286 16.73 -9.85 -11.07
C GLU A 286 16.37 -9.36 -9.67
N ILE A 287 15.43 -10.05 -9.02
CA ILE A 287 15.00 -9.71 -7.66
C ILE A 287 16.13 -9.92 -6.67
N VAL A 288 16.93 -10.98 -6.80
CA VAL A 288 18.10 -11.20 -5.94
C VAL A 288 19.12 -10.08 -6.11
N ASP A 289 19.41 -9.64 -7.33
CA ASP A 289 20.36 -8.54 -7.56
C ASP A 289 19.86 -7.24 -6.92
N VAL A 290 18.58 -6.93 -7.10
CA VAL A 290 17.95 -5.77 -6.46
C VAL A 290 18.01 -5.89 -4.94
N PHE A 291 17.63 -7.03 -4.39
CA PHE A 291 17.66 -7.28 -2.95
C PHE A 291 19.07 -7.12 -2.38
N LEU A 292 20.09 -7.68 -3.02
CA LEU A 292 21.48 -7.55 -2.57
C LEU A 292 21.96 -6.10 -2.63
N SER A 293 21.55 -5.34 -3.67
CA SER A 293 21.89 -3.91 -3.78
C SER A 293 21.33 -3.07 -2.64
N LEU A 294 20.28 -3.52 -1.94
CA LEU A 294 19.77 -2.84 -0.75
C LEU A 294 20.77 -2.82 0.41
N PHE A 295 21.79 -3.68 0.39
CA PHE A 295 22.82 -3.75 1.44
C PHE A 295 24.16 -3.16 1.00
N GLU A 296 24.27 -2.70 -0.26
CA GLU A 296 25.47 -2.08 -0.82
C GLU A 296 25.27 -0.56 -0.89
N ASP A 297 26.12 0.22 -0.23
CA ASP A 297 26.10 1.68 -0.41
C ASP A 297 26.80 2.07 -1.72
N GLU A 298 26.12 2.86 -2.56
CA GLU A 298 26.72 3.47 -3.77
C GLU A 298 27.85 4.47 -3.44
N ALA A 299 27.95 4.95 -2.19
CA ALA A 299 28.85 6.05 -1.82
C ALA A 299 30.19 5.64 -1.18
N GLU A 300 30.32 4.49 -0.51
CA GLU A 300 31.53 4.20 0.29
C GLU A 300 32.00 2.73 0.39
N GLY A 301 31.39 1.76 -0.30
CA GLY A 301 31.83 0.36 -0.22
C GLY A 301 31.70 -0.27 1.19
N LYS A 302 30.89 0.34 2.07
CA LYS A 302 30.51 -0.21 3.38
C LYS A 302 29.15 -0.90 3.25
N ARG A 303 29.00 -2.05 3.91
CA ARG A 303 27.73 -2.78 3.97
C ARG A 303 26.74 -2.00 4.83
N ASN A 304 25.58 -1.69 4.25
CA ASN A 304 24.58 -0.85 4.89
C ASN A 304 23.64 -1.71 5.76
N ILE A 305 24.12 -2.10 6.95
CA ILE A 305 23.38 -2.95 7.91
C ILE A 305 22.11 -2.24 8.43
N HIS A 306 22.00 -0.93 8.24
CA HIS A 306 20.89 -0.10 8.73
C HIS A 306 19.66 -0.11 7.82
N VAL A 307 19.75 -0.61 6.58
CA VAL A 307 18.62 -0.57 5.64
C VAL A 307 17.39 -1.26 6.21
N PHE A 308 17.54 -2.28 7.03
CA PHE A 308 16.41 -2.98 7.64
C PHE A 308 16.24 -2.75 9.14
N ASN A 309 17.07 -1.91 9.78
CA ASN A 309 17.11 -1.77 11.24
C ASN A 309 17.10 -3.16 11.93
N LEU A 310 17.98 -4.06 11.52
CA LEU A 310 18.11 -5.43 12.07
C LEU A 310 18.62 -5.47 13.53
N LYS A 311 18.50 -4.35 14.25
CA LYS A 311 18.90 -4.15 15.64
C LYS A 311 17.77 -3.43 16.39
N GLN A 312 16.66 -4.11 16.65
CA GLN A 312 15.79 -3.83 17.79
C GLN A 312 15.26 -5.15 18.32
#